data_AF-A0A969HZE0-F1
#
_entry.id   AF-A0A969HZE0-F1
#
_cell.length_a   1.000
_cell.length_b   1.000
_cell.length_c   1.000
_cell.angle_alpha   90.00
_cell.angle_beta   90.00
_cell.angle_gamma   90.00
#
_symmetry.space_group_name_H-M   'P 1'
#
loop_
_entity.id
_entity.type
_entity.pdbx_description
1 polymer ?
#
loop_
_entity_poly.entity_id
_entity_poly.type
_entity_poly.pdbx_seq_one_letter_code
_entity_poly.pdbx_strand_id
1 'polypeptide(L)'
;MDLMLTGRSVRPKQALAIGLVDRLAPRAQLNEVAKQLALNPPPQRSASFVQRLLNLAPVRPLLARRMRAQVARARARSHYPAPYALIDLWQRYGGAGPQALEAEARSMANLLCTPTSRNLVRVYFLQERLKNAGKEAPAQAKHVHVVGAGVMGG
;
A
#
# COMPACT_ATOMS: atom_id res chain seq x y z
N MET A 1 -6.46 -6.12 2.34
CA MET A 1 -6.36 -5.37 3.61
C MET A 1 -4.93 -5.11 4.05
N ASP A 2 -4.04 -6.12 4.15
CA ASP A 2 -2.64 -5.89 4.58
C ASP A 2 -1.90 -4.80 3.76
N LEU A 3 -1.95 -4.90 2.43
CA LEU A 3 -1.34 -3.90 1.53
C LEU A 3 -1.92 -2.49 1.73
N MET A 4 -3.23 -2.39 1.97
CA MET A 4 -3.91 -1.10 2.11
C MET A 4 -3.61 -0.44 3.47
N LEU A 5 -3.44 -1.23 4.54
CA LEU A 5 -3.13 -0.71 5.88
C LEU A 5 -1.65 -0.33 6.02
N THR A 6 -0.76 -1.12 5.41
CA THR A 6 0.68 -0.89 5.47
C THR A 6 1.14 0.16 4.45
N GLY A 7 0.49 0.23 3.29
CA GLY A 7 0.90 1.09 2.17
C GLY A 7 2.22 0.66 1.55
N ARG A 8 2.65 -0.60 1.75
CA ARG A 8 3.96 -1.09 1.30
C ARG A 8 3.95 -1.39 -0.20
N SER A 9 5.07 -1.10 -0.86
CA SER A 9 5.33 -1.53 -2.24
C SER A 9 5.58 -3.03 -2.32
N VAL A 10 5.08 -3.67 -3.37
CA VAL A 10 5.24 -5.12 -3.61
C VAL A 10 6.20 -5.34 -4.77
N ARG A 11 7.19 -6.23 -4.60
CA ARG A 11 8.12 -6.58 -5.67
C ARG A 11 7.43 -7.42 -6.75
N PRO A 12 7.86 -7.39 -8.04
CA PRO A 12 7.16 -8.09 -9.12
C PRO A 12 6.92 -9.59 -8.88
N LYS A 13 7.93 -10.32 -8.38
CA LYS A 13 7.78 -11.75 -8.03
C LYS A 13 6.72 -12.00 -6.94
N GLN A 14 6.67 -11.14 -5.93
CA GLN A 14 5.68 -11.22 -4.85
C GLN A 14 4.29 -10.86 -5.38
N ALA A 15 4.19 -9.84 -6.25
CA ALA A 15 2.94 -9.44 -6.87
C ALA A 15 2.33 -10.58 -7.70
N LEU A 16 3.15 -11.35 -8.42
CA LEU A 16 2.71 -12.54 -9.15
C LEU A 16 2.21 -13.63 -8.18
N ALA A 17 2.95 -13.88 -7.10
CA ALA A 17 2.61 -14.93 -6.12
C ALA A 17 1.29 -14.66 -5.38
N ILE A 18 1.00 -13.39 -5.06
CA ILE A 18 -0.27 -12.99 -4.41
C ILE A 18 -1.41 -12.76 -5.41
N GLY A 19 -1.15 -12.92 -6.71
CA GLY A 19 -2.14 -12.73 -7.77
C GLY A 19 -2.53 -11.27 -8.05
N LEU A 20 -1.68 -10.31 -7.68
CA LEU A 20 -1.86 -8.89 -8.03
C LEU A 20 -1.53 -8.62 -9.50
N VAL A 21 -0.65 -9.42 -10.10
CA VAL A 21 -0.34 -9.40 -11.54
C VAL A 21 -0.46 -10.81 -12.12
N ASP A 22 -0.81 -10.91 -13.40
CA ASP A 22 -1.01 -12.20 -14.08
C ASP A 22 0.29 -12.77 -14.66
N ARG A 23 1.17 -11.91 -15.19
CA ARG A 23 2.45 -12.30 -15.81
C ARG A 23 3.57 -11.30 -15.53
N LEU A 24 4.79 -11.78 -15.60
CA LEU A 24 6.01 -10.99 -15.57
C LEU A 24 6.72 -11.10 -16.92
N ALA A 25 7.26 -9.99 -17.41
CA ALA A 25 8.01 -9.96 -18.66
C ALA A 25 9.23 -9.02 -18.53
N PRO A 26 10.31 -9.27 -19.30
CA PRO A 26 11.41 -8.34 -19.44
C PRO A 26 10.93 -7.01 -20.06
N ARG A 27 11.60 -5.91 -19.71
CA ARG A 27 11.20 -4.55 -20.15
C ARG A 27 11.04 -4.42 -21.66
N ALA A 28 11.90 -5.06 -22.44
CA ALA A 28 11.87 -5.03 -23.90
C ALA A 28 10.61 -5.68 -24.51
N GLN A 29 10.00 -6.64 -23.81
CA GLN A 29 8.86 -7.43 -24.31
C GLN A 29 7.53 -7.04 -23.67
N LEU A 30 7.51 -6.05 -22.77
CA LEU A 30 6.30 -5.67 -22.03
C LEU A 30 5.11 -5.38 -22.95
N ASN A 31 5.33 -4.62 -24.02
CA ASN A 31 4.26 -4.24 -24.94
C ASN A 31 3.72 -5.44 -25.73
N GLU A 32 4.60 -6.35 -26.14
CA GLU A 32 4.20 -7.54 -26.87
C GLU A 32 3.39 -8.50 -25.98
N VAL A 33 3.89 -8.77 -24.78
CA VAL A 33 3.19 -9.61 -23.80
C VAL A 33 1.86 -8.99 -23.37
N ALA A 34 1.79 -7.67 -23.22
CA ALA A 34 0.55 -6.97 -22.92
C ALA A 34 -0.48 -7.10 -24.05
N LYS A 35 -0.07 -6.96 -25.32
CA LYS A 35 -0.94 -7.18 -26.48
C LYS A 35 -1.45 -8.63 -26.53
N GLN A 36 -0.57 -9.60 -26.29
CA GLN A 36 -0.97 -11.01 -26.26
C GLN A 36 -1.97 -11.30 -25.13
N LEU A 37 -1.78 -10.71 -23.94
CA LEU A 37 -2.73 -10.82 -22.84
C LEU A 37 -4.07 -10.15 -23.13
N ALA A 38 -4.07 -9.02 -23.83
CA ALA A 38 -5.31 -8.33 -24.22
C ALA A 38 -6.11 -9.13 -25.26
N LEU A 39 -5.42 -9.77 -26.21
CA LEU A 39 -6.05 -10.61 -27.24
C LEU A 39 -6.53 -11.96 -26.68
N ASN A 40 -5.76 -12.55 -25.76
CA ASN A 40 -6.07 -13.82 -25.13
C ASN A 40 -6.09 -13.66 -23.60
N PRO A 41 -7.17 -13.09 -23.03
CA PRO A 41 -7.24 -12.81 -21.61
C PRO A 41 -7.26 -14.12 -20.81
N PRO A 42 -6.46 -14.23 -19.74
CA PRO A 42 -6.54 -15.37 -18.84
C PRO A 42 -7.90 -15.39 -18.13
N PRO A 43 -8.36 -16.56 -17.65
CA PRO A 43 -9.59 -16.63 -16.88
C PRO A 43 -9.48 -15.75 -15.63
N GLN A 44 -10.57 -15.05 -15.30
CA GLN A 44 -10.61 -14.16 -14.15
C GLN A 44 -10.32 -14.96 -12.87
N ARG A 45 -9.25 -14.59 -12.17
CA ARG A 45 -8.94 -15.15 -10.86
C ARG A 45 -9.99 -14.66 -9.87
N SER A 46 -10.74 -15.60 -9.33
CA SER A 46 -11.69 -15.31 -8.28
C SER A 46 -11.03 -15.47 -6.92
N ALA A 47 -11.44 -14.68 -5.92
CA ALA A 47 -10.94 -14.80 -4.57
C ALA A 47 -11.10 -16.25 -4.07
N SER A 48 -10.07 -16.76 -3.38
CA SER A 48 -10.08 -18.11 -2.80
C SER A 48 -11.31 -18.29 -1.91
N PHE A 49 -11.83 -19.51 -1.81
CA PHE A 49 -13.01 -19.83 -0.98
C PHE A 49 -12.85 -19.31 0.45
N VAL A 50 -11.65 -19.42 1.02
CA VAL A 50 -11.31 -18.88 2.35
C VAL A 50 -11.43 -17.36 2.39
N GLN A 51 -10.95 -16.65 1.36
CA GLN A 51 -11.05 -15.18 1.29
C GLN A 51 -12.50 -14.72 1.13
N ARG A 52 -13.31 -15.47 0.37
CA ARG A 52 -14.76 -15.21 0.25
C ARG A 52 -15.46 -15.39 1.59
N LEU A 53 -15.13 -16.46 2.33
CA LEU A 53 -15.68 -16.73 3.66
C LEU A 53 -15.29 -15.63 4.66
N LEU A 54 -14.03 -15.19 4.66
CA LEU A 54 -13.57 -14.10 5.52
C LEU A 54 -14.18 -12.73 5.15
N ASN A 55 -14.61 -12.57 3.90
CA ASN A 55 -15.35 -11.40 3.45
C ASN A 55 -16.86 -11.48 3.69
N LEU A 56 -17.39 -12.51 4.36
CA LEU A 56 -18.80 -12.57 4.74
C LEU A 56 -19.15 -11.50 5.79
N ALA A 57 -20.32 -10.89 5.65
CA ALA A 57 -20.83 -9.84 6.54
C ALA A 57 -20.76 -10.18 8.06
N PRO A 58 -21.11 -11.39 8.54
CA PRO A 58 -21.02 -11.71 9.97
C PRO A 58 -19.57 -11.87 10.48
N VAL A 59 -18.61 -12.16 9.61
CA VAL A 59 -17.20 -12.42 9.98
C VAL A 59 -16.38 -11.12 10.02
N ARG A 60 -16.72 -10.14 9.17
CA ARG A 60 -16.07 -8.82 9.10
C ARG A 60 -15.90 -8.09 10.45
N PRO A 61 -16.90 -7.97 11.34
CA PRO A 61 -16.72 -7.21 12.59
C PRO A 61 -15.65 -7.79 13.51
N LEU A 62 -15.52 -9.12 13.57
CA LEU A 62 -14.48 -9.79 14.37
C LEU A 62 -13.09 -9.51 13.79
N LEU A 63 -12.94 -9.64 12.47
CA LEU A 63 -11.69 -9.33 11.78
C LEU A 63 -11.32 -7.86 11.91
N ALA A 64 -12.29 -6.95 11.76
CA ALA A 64 -12.09 -5.52 11.92
C ALA A 64 -11.60 -5.18 13.33
N ARG A 65 -12.11 -5.85 14.38
CA ARG A 65 -11.59 -5.67 15.76
C ARG A 65 -10.11 -6.06 15.86
N ARG A 66 -9.72 -7.20 15.29
CA ARG A 66 -8.30 -7.62 15.24
C ARG A 66 -7.44 -6.64 14.45
N MET A 67 -7.90 -6.18 13.28
CA MET A 67 -7.18 -5.21 12.45
C MET A 67 -6.97 -3.88 13.19
N ARG A 68 -8.01 -3.37 13.88
CA ARG A 68 -7.88 -2.15 14.69
C ARG A 68 -6.87 -2.32 15.81
N ALA A 69 -6.88 -3.45 16.51
CA ALA A 69 -5.91 -3.73 17.56
C ALA A 69 -4.46 -3.79 17.02
N GLN A 70 -4.26 -4.37 15.84
CA GLN A 70 -2.94 -4.41 15.20
C GLN A 70 -2.47 -3.01 14.77
N VAL A 71 -3.34 -2.20 14.18
CA VAL A 71 -3.03 -0.82 13.79
C VAL A 71 -2.73 0.03 15.01
N ALA A 72 -3.48 -0.12 16.10
CA ALA A 72 -3.31 0.65 17.33
C ALA A 72 -1.93 0.47 17.98
N ARG A 73 -1.26 -0.67 17.77
CA ARG A 73 0.11 -0.90 18.26
C ARG A 73 1.14 0.03 17.63
N ALA A 74 0.93 0.44 16.38
CA ALA A 74 1.89 1.24 15.62
C ALA A 74 1.39 2.67 15.34
N ARG A 75 0.07 2.87 15.31
CA ARG A 75 -0.57 4.12 14.85
C ARG A 75 -1.77 4.44 15.72
N ALA A 76 -1.60 5.43 16.60
CA ALA A 76 -2.70 5.94 17.41
C ALA A 76 -3.79 6.60 16.53
N ARG A 77 -5.07 6.33 16.85
CA ARG A 77 -6.22 6.82 16.08
C ARG A 77 -6.32 8.34 16.02
N SER A 78 -5.95 9.03 17.10
CA SER A 78 -5.95 10.49 17.21
C SER A 78 -5.02 11.15 16.17
N HIS A 79 -3.86 10.53 15.91
CA HIS A 79 -2.86 11.07 14.99
C HIS A 79 -3.02 10.53 13.57
N TYR A 80 -3.47 9.30 13.40
CA TYR A 80 -3.57 8.61 12.11
C TYR A 80 -4.98 8.06 11.90
N PRO A 81 -5.94 8.89 11.45
CA PRO A 81 -7.33 8.46 11.27
C PRO A 81 -7.54 7.56 10.04
N ALA A 82 -6.71 7.69 9.00
CA ALA A 82 -6.91 7.01 7.71
C ALA A 82 -6.96 5.47 7.79
N PRO A 83 -6.05 4.78 8.51
CA PRO A 83 -6.12 3.31 8.64
C PRO A 83 -7.42 2.82 9.31
N TYR A 84 -7.96 3.60 10.25
CA TYR A 84 -9.21 3.24 10.94
C TYR A 84 -10.43 3.47 10.05
N ALA A 85 -10.47 4.59 9.33
CA ALA A 85 -11.51 4.86 8.33
C ALA A 85 -11.55 3.77 7.25
N LEU A 86 -10.39 3.29 6.82
CA LEU A 86 -10.28 2.18 5.88
C LEU A 86 -10.90 0.87 6.41
N ILE A 87 -10.62 0.52 7.67
CA ILE A 87 -11.20 -0.66 8.31
C ILE A 87 -12.72 -0.49 8.46
N ASP A 88 -13.20 0.70 8.81
CA ASP A 88 -14.62 0.99 8.96
C ASP A 88 -15.37 0.87 7.63
N LEU A 89 -14.80 1.39 6.54
CA LEU A 89 -15.34 1.24 5.18
C LEU A 89 -15.39 -0.23 4.75
N TRP A 90 -14.30 -0.97 4.93
CA TRP A 90 -14.26 -2.39 4.59
C TRP A 90 -15.26 -3.21 5.42
N GLN A 91 -15.38 -2.93 6.72
CA GLN A 91 -16.34 -3.62 7.58
C GLN A 91 -17.78 -3.42 7.08
N ARG A 92 -18.15 -2.19 6.70
CA ARG A 92 -19.51 -1.84 6.27
C ARG A 92 -19.83 -2.33 4.86
N TYR A 93 -18.94 -2.08 3.90
CA TYR A 93 -19.26 -2.26 2.47
C TYR A 93 -18.55 -3.45 1.83
N GLY A 94 -17.54 -4.04 2.47
CA GLY A 94 -16.83 -5.21 1.95
C GLY A 94 -15.91 -4.95 0.75
N GLY A 95 -15.85 -3.69 0.28
CA GLY A 95 -14.95 -3.28 -0.80
C GLY A 95 -15.46 -3.57 -2.22
N ALA A 96 -16.75 -3.80 -2.42
CA ALA A 96 -17.32 -3.98 -3.75
C ALA A 96 -18.67 -3.28 -3.91
N GLY A 97 -18.90 -2.71 -5.09
CA GLY A 97 -20.17 -2.10 -5.49
C GLY A 97 -20.19 -0.57 -5.45
N PRO A 98 -21.17 0.06 -6.11
CA PRO A 98 -21.25 1.52 -6.27
C PRO A 98 -21.35 2.26 -4.94
N GLN A 99 -22.09 1.72 -3.97
CA GLN A 99 -22.21 2.29 -2.62
C GLN A 99 -20.86 2.31 -1.87
N ALA A 100 -20.02 1.28 -2.07
CA ALA A 100 -18.70 1.21 -1.45
C ALA A 100 -17.77 2.31 -1.99
N LEU A 101 -17.81 2.54 -3.31
CA LEU A 101 -17.03 3.58 -3.99
C LEU A 101 -17.47 4.98 -3.57
N GLU A 102 -18.78 5.22 -3.45
CA GLU A 102 -19.29 6.50 -2.99
C GLU A 102 -18.90 6.77 -1.53
N ALA A 103 -19.02 5.76 -0.66
CA ALA A 103 -18.59 5.88 0.74
C ALA A 103 -17.06 6.09 0.86
N GLU A 104 -16.27 5.44 0.01
CA GLU A 104 -14.82 5.65 -0.09
C GLU A 104 -14.50 7.09 -0.49
N ALA A 105 -15.15 7.61 -1.54
CA ALA A 105 -14.94 8.97 -2.01
C ALA A 105 -15.24 10.01 -0.91
N ARG A 106 -16.37 9.85 -0.20
CA ARG A 106 -16.73 10.72 0.94
C ARG A 106 -15.71 10.64 2.08
N SER A 107 -15.29 9.42 2.44
CA SER A 107 -14.27 9.23 3.48
C SER A 107 -12.93 9.83 3.08
N MET A 108 -12.53 9.67 1.81
CA MET A 108 -11.29 10.23 1.28
C MET A 108 -11.33 11.76 1.30
N ALA A 109 -12.43 12.38 0.86
CA ALA A 109 -12.61 13.83 0.93
C ALA A 109 -12.44 14.37 2.36
N ASN A 110 -13.08 13.71 3.34
CA ASN A 110 -12.92 14.07 4.75
C ASN A 110 -11.47 13.95 5.23
N LEU A 111 -10.78 12.87 4.87
CA LEU A 111 -9.38 12.64 5.26
C LEU A 111 -8.42 13.67 4.63
N LEU A 112 -8.65 14.05 3.37
CA LEU A 112 -7.84 15.05 2.67
C LEU A 112 -7.87 16.41 3.36
N CYS A 113 -9.00 16.78 3.95
CA CYS A 113 -9.15 18.04 4.68
C CYS A 113 -8.52 18.04 6.09
N THR A 114 -8.02 16.90 6.59
CA THR A 114 -7.44 16.82 7.94
C THR A 114 -6.06 17.47 8.04
N PRO A 115 -5.69 18.03 9.22
CA PRO A 115 -4.34 18.52 9.46
C PRO A 115 -3.29 17.40 9.32
N THR A 116 -3.64 16.16 9.72
CA THR A 116 -2.77 14.99 9.53
C THR A 116 -2.40 14.79 8.06
N SER A 117 -3.38 14.77 7.15
CA SER A 117 -3.13 14.59 5.72
C SER A 117 -2.22 15.71 5.18
N ARG A 118 -2.55 16.96 5.49
CA ARG A 118 -1.75 18.14 5.08
C ARG A 118 -0.29 18.03 5.55
N ASN A 119 -0.07 17.62 6.79
CA ASN A 119 1.27 17.48 7.35
C ASN A 119 2.05 16.31 6.73
N LEU A 120 1.39 15.18 6.46
CA LEU A 120 2.03 14.04 5.78
C LEU A 120 2.44 14.39 4.34
N VAL A 121 1.58 15.10 3.60
CA VAL A 121 1.88 15.61 2.26
C VAL A 121 3.03 16.62 2.32
N ARG A 122 3.05 17.51 3.32
CA ARG A 122 4.18 18.42 3.53
C ARG A 122 5.49 17.68 3.78
N VAL A 123 5.49 16.65 4.64
CA VAL A 123 6.67 15.82 4.91
C VAL A 123 7.18 15.16 3.63
N TYR A 124 6.27 14.63 2.79
CA TYR A 124 6.63 14.08 1.49
C TYR A 124 7.38 15.10 0.62
N PHE A 125 6.83 16.32 0.47
CA PHE A 125 7.50 17.36 -0.33
C PHE A 125 8.84 17.81 0.27
N LEU A 126 8.95 17.87 1.59
CA LEU A 126 10.23 18.19 2.25
C LEU A 126 11.28 17.11 1.98
N GLN A 127 10.90 15.84 2.03
CA GLN A 127 11.79 14.72 1.69
C GLN A 127 12.22 14.76 0.22
N GLU A 128 11.29 15.03 -0.70
CA GLU A 128 11.62 15.15 -2.12
C GLU A 128 12.56 16.33 -2.40
N ARG A 129 12.36 17.48 -1.75
CA ARG A 129 13.28 18.63 -1.85
C ARG A 129 14.68 18.26 -1.35
N LEU A 130 14.78 17.57 -0.21
CA LEU A 130 16.06 17.13 0.35
C LEU A 130 16.77 16.14 -0.58
N LYS A 131 16.05 15.14 -1.11
CA LYS A 131 16.62 14.17 -2.07
C LYS A 131 17.11 14.85 -3.34
N ASN A 132 16.37 15.83 -3.85
CA ASN A 132 16.75 16.56 -5.06
C ASN A 132 18.01 17.41 -4.84
N ALA A 133 18.15 18.06 -3.68
CA ALA A 133 19.39 18.77 -3.33
C ALA A 133 20.61 17.83 -3.28
N GLY A 134 20.43 16.57 -2.87
CA GLY A 134 21.50 15.57 -2.83
C GLY A 134 21.90 14.97 -4.19
N LYS A 135 21.16 15.25 -5.28
CA LYS A 135 21.48 14.72 -6.63
C LYS A 135 22.68 15.39 -7.28
N GLU A 136 23.04 16.59 -6.83
CA GLU A 136 24.19 17.35 -7.34
C GLU A 136 25.51 16.96 -6.64
N ALA A 137 25.49 15.94 -5.79
CA ALA A 137 26.68 15.48 -5.08
C ALA A 137 27.74 14.89 -6.04
N PRO A 138 29.03 15.24 -5.88
CA PRO A 138 30.08 14.75 -6.75
C PRO A 138 30.35 13.25 -6.50
N ALA A 139 30.60 12.54 -7.59
CA ALA A 139 31.14 11.17 -7.73
C ALA A 139 30.57 10.06 -6.81
N GLN A 140 30.14 8.96 -7.43
CA GLN A 140 29.80 7.73 -6.73
C GLN A 140 31.02 7.21 -5.94
N ALA A 141 30.95 7.24 -4.61
CA ALA A 141 32.02 6.75 -3.75
C ALA A 141 32.28 5.26 -4.03
N LYS A 142 33.48 4.93 -4.52
CA LYS A 142 33.89 3.54 -4.78
C LYS A 142 34.42 2.84 -3.53
N HIS A 143 34.93 3.62 -2.57
CA HIS A 143 35.51 3.13 -1.34
C HIS A 143 35.19 4.10 -0.19
N VAL A 144 34.84 3.56 0.97
CA VAL A 144 34.51 4.33 2.17
C VAL A 144 35.24 3.68 3.34
N HIS A 145 36.02 4.48 4.07
CA HIS A 145 36.64 4.06 5.32
C HIS A 145 35.85 4.63 6.50
N VAL A 146 35.51 3.78 7.46
CA VAL A 146 34.91 4.19 8.74
C VAL A 146 35.97 4.05 9.82
N VAL A 147 36.35 5.16 10.47
CA VAL A 147 37.36 5.16 11.54
C VAL A 147 36.65 5.08 12.88
N GLY A 148 36.72 3.90 13.50
CA GLY A 148 36.08 3.59 14.78
C GLY A 148 35.22 2.32 14.67
N ALA A 149 35.43 1.37 15.58
CA ALA A 149 34.74 0.06 15.60
C ALA A 149 33.74 -0.08 16.76
N GLY A 150 33.10 1.02 17.15
CA GLY A 150 32.06 1.04 18.16
C GLY A 150 30.66 0.78 17.57
N VAL A 151 29.62 0.90 18.41
CA VAL A 151 28.21 0.62 18.04
C VAL A 151 27.72 1.44 16.82
N MET A 152 28.26 2.65 16.61
CA MET A 152 27.90 3.50 15.47
C MET A 152 28.71 3.23 14.19
N GLY A 153 29.79 2.44 14.26
CA GLY A 153 30.69 2.16 13.13
C GLY A 153 30.45 0.83 12.42
N GLY A 154 29.59 -0.03 12.97
CA GLY A 154 29.18 -1.31 12.39
C GLY A 154 27.91 -1.23 11.54
#